data_AF-A0A7R9HPJ1-F1
#
_entry.id   AF-A0A7R9HPJ1-F1
#
_cell.length_a   1.000
_cell.length_b   1.000
_cell.length_c   1.000
_cell.angle_alpha   90.00
_cell.angle_beta   90.00
_cell.angle_gamma   90.00
#
_symmetry.space_group_name_H-M   'P 1'
#
loop_
_entity.id
_entity.type
_entity.pdbx_description
1 polymer ?
#
loop_
_entity_poly.entity_id
_entity_poly.type
_entity_poly.pdbx_seq_one_letter_code
_entity_poly.pdbx_strand_id
1 'polypeptide(L)'
;MVVGEKSLLLYITVDYHVLQVVGEKRLLLYSPVDSPHLYPHDGSLLNNTAQVDPEEPDYQTFPNFKKAIAWECHLKSGEMLYIPPKWWHHVRSLSTSFSVSFWWT
;
A
#
# COMPACT_ATOMS: atom_id res chain seq x y z
N MET A 1 -3.17 -6.10 -14.03
CA MET A 1 -4.15 -5.09 -13.60
C MET A 1 -4.48 -4.18 -14.76
N VAL A 2 -5.72 -3.73 -14.83
CA VAL A 2 -6.16 -2.71 -15.81
C VAL A 2 -5.86 -1.30 -15.29
N VAL A 3 -5.85 -0.33 -16.20
CA VAL A 3 -5.62 1.09 -15.84
C VAL A 3 -6.62 1.52 -14.76
N GLY A 4 -6.12 2.15 -13.68
CA GLY A 4 -6.96 2.67 -12.60
C GLY A 4 -7.33 1.68 -11.50
N GLU A 5 -7.05 0.38 -11.67
CA GLU A 5 -7.25 -0.63 -10.63
C GLU A 5 -6.36 -0.31 -9.40
N LYS A 6 -6.97 -0.32 -8.21
CA LYS A 6 -6.31 -0.01 -6.94
C LYS A 6 -6.49 -1.12 -5.91
N SER A 7 -5.51 -1.30 -5.03
CA SER A 7 -5.61 -2.18 -3.86
C SER A 7 -6.33 -1.47 -2.70
N LEU A 8 -6.55 -2.20 -1.60
CA LEU A 8 -6.74 -1.56 -0.29
C LEU A 8 -5.38 -1.15 0.28
N LEU A 9 -5.39 -0.28 1.30
CA LEU A 9 -4.22 0.00 2.11
C LEU A 9 -4.06 -1.11 3.15
N LEU A 10 -2.99 -1.90 3.03
CA LEU A 10 -2.75 -3.04 3.92
C LEU A 10 -1.26 -3.23 4.20
N TYR A 11 -0.91 -3.99 5.22
CA TYR A 11 0.45 -4.47 5.43
C TYR A 11 0.57 -5.98 5.36
N ILE A 12 1.80 -6.44 5.08
CA ILE A 12 2.19 -7.86 5.06
C ILE A 12 3.22 -8.09 6.17
N THR A 13 3.23 -9.27 6.79
CA THR A 13 4.09 -9.59 7.96
C THR A 13 5.46 -10.18 7.61
N VAL A 14 5.71 -10.40 6.33
CA VAL A 14 6.94 -10.96 5.78
C VAL A 14 7.58 -9.96 4.83
N ASP A 15 8.84 -10.17 4.46
CA ASP A 15 9.49 -9.34 3.46
C ASP A 15 8.77 -9.45 2.12
N TYR A 16 8.51 -8.30 1.50
CA TYR A 16 7.76 -8.24 0.26
C TYR A 16 8.53 -7.46 -0.80
N HIS A 17 8.76 -8.10 -1.94
CA HIS A 17 9.40 -7.46 -3.08
C HIS A 17 8.43 -7.46 -4.24
N VAL A 18 8.30 -6.33 -4.93
CA VAL A 18 7.49 -6.22 -6.14
C VAL A 18 8.38 -5.75 -7.29
N LEU A 19 8.50 -6.60 -8.30
CA LEU A 19 9.16 -6.30 -9.58
C LEU A 19 8.10 -5.89 -10.59
N GLN A 20 8.23 -4.70 -11.15
CA GLN A 20 7.36 -4.25 -12.21
C GLN A 20 7.87 -4.75 -13.56
N VAL A 21 7.05 -5.52 -14.27
CA VAL A 21 7.44 -6.15 -15.55
C VAL A 21 6.83 -5.42 -16.74
N VAL A 22 5.59 -4.93 -16.61
CA VAL A 22 4.90 -4.15 -17.65
C VAL A 22 4.18 -2.99 -17.02
N GLY A 23 4.29 -1.81 -17.64
CA GLY A 23 3.56 -0.61 -17.23
C GLY A 23 4.10 0.04 -15.96
N GLU A 24 3.28 0.88 -15.34
CA GLU A 24 3.64 1.68 -14.17
C GLU A 24 2.59 1.54 -13.06
N LYS A 25 3.08 1.53 -11.81
CA LYS A 25 2.26 1.56 -10.60
C LYS A 25 2.68 2.71 -9.70
N ARG A 26 1.70 3.38 -9.10
CA ARG A 26 1.91 4.30 -7.98
C ARG A 26 1.69 3.53 -6.69
N LEU A 27 2.63 3.65 -5.75
CA LEU A 27 2.51 3.09 -4.42
C LEU A 27 2.55 4.21 -3.37
N LEU A 28 1.62 4.14 -2.42
CA LEU A 28 1.67 4.92 -1.18
C LEU A 28 2.09 3.97 -0.07
N LEU A 29 3.16 4.32 0.64
CA LEU A 29 3.76 3.54 1.71
C LEU A 29 3.69 4.31 3.02
N TYR A 30 3.34 3.65 4.10
CA TYR A 30 3.35 4.22 5.45
C TYR A 30 4.14 3.32 6.38
N SER A 31 4.93 3.95 7.24
CA SER A 31 5.75 3.24 8.21
C SER A 31 4.88 2.55 9.25
N PRO A 32 5.32 1.41 9.83
CA PRO A 32 4.60 0.77 10.93
C PRO A 32 4.32 1.71 12.12
N VAL A 33 5.12 2.77 12.29
CA VAL A 33 4.90 3.79 13.33
C VAL A 33 3.62 4.60 13.12
N ASP A 34 3.13 4.69 11.87
CA ASP A 34 1.89 5.38 11.52
C ASP A 34 0.64 4.54 11.75
N SER A 35 0.77 3.24 12.05
CA SER A 35 -0.38 2.32 12.23
C SER A 35 -1.54 2.88 13.08
N PRO A 36 -1.30 3.57 14.22
CA PRO A 36 -2.38 4.17 15.02
C PRO A 36 -3.20 5.24 14.29
N HIS A 37 -2.67 5.81 13.21
CA HIS A 37 -3.29 6.83 12.37
C HIS A 37 -3.99 6.26 11.13
N LEU A 38 -3.79 4.98 10.83
CA LEU A 38 -4.29 4.33 9.60
C LEU A 38 -5.59 3.55 9.80
N TYR A 39 -6.13 3.53 11.01
CA TYR A 39 -7.43 2.92 11.32
C TYR A 39 -7.58 1.47 10.81
N PRO A 40 -6.74 0.52 11.28
CA PRO A 40 -6.94 -0.89 11.01
C PRO A 40 -8.36 -1.35 11.40
N HIS A 41 -8.89 -2.40 10.77
CA HIS A 41 -10.10 -3.03 11.27
C HIS A 41 -9.84 -3.75 12.61
N ASP A 42 -10.79 -3.70 13.54
CA ASP A 42 -10.65 -4.32 14.87
C ASP A 42 -10.74 -5.86 14.86
N GLY A 43 -11.19 -6.46 13.76
CA GLY A 43 -11.37 -7.91 13.62
C GLY A 43 -10.07 -8.67 13.29
N SER A 44 -9.93 -9.90 13.81
CA SER A 44 -8.71 -10.72 13.62
C SER A 44 -8.36 -11.03 12.16
N LEU A 45 -9.34 -11.00 11.26
CA LEU A 45 -9.14 -11.32 9.84
C LEU A 45 -8.68 -10.12 9.00
N LEU A 46 -8.95 -8.89 9.43
CA LEU A 46 -8.74 -7.66 8.64
C LEU A 46 -7.89 -6.62 9.39
N ASN A 47 -7.27 -7.00 10.51
CA ASN A 47 -6.44 -6.10 11.31
C ASN A 47 -5.19 -5.58 10.58
N ASN A 48 -4.83 -6.20 9.45
CA ASN A 48 -3.76 -5.73 8.57
C ASN A 48 -4.23 -4.82 7.43
N THR A 49 -5.51 -4.48 7.38
CA THR A 49 -6.13 -3.66 6.33
C THR A 49 -6.72 -2.41 6.98
N ALA A 50 -6.45 -1.25 6.38
CA ALA A 50 -6.94 0.04 6.83
C ALA A 50 -8.38 0.27 6.36
N GLN A 51 -9.18 0.91 7.21
CA GLN A 51 -10.54 1.34 6.89
C GLN A 51 -10.57 2.56 5.97
N VAL A 52 -9.54 3.40 6.05
CA VAL A 52 -9.42 4.65 5.29
C VAL A 52 -8.90 4.39 3.87
N ASP A 53 -9.53 5.01 2.87
CA ASP A 53 -8.98 5.10 1.52
C ASP A 53 -7.89 6.18 1.51
N PRO A 54 -6.62 5.83 1.22
CA PRO A 54 -5.54 6.81 1.25
C PRO A 54 -5.58 7.82 0.09
N GLU A 55 -6.32 7.54 -0.99
CA GLU A 55 -6.47 8.47 -2.11
C GLU A 55 -7.62 9.46 -1.91
N GLU A 56 -8.66 9.05 -1.18
CA GLU A 56 -9.85 9.84 -0.89
C GLU A 56 -10.26 9.73 0.59
N PRO A 57 -9.42 10.18 1.54
CA PRO A 57 -9.65 9.97 2.96
C PRO A 57 -10.82 10.82 3.51
N ASP A 58 -11.79 10.17 4.15
CA ASP A 58 -12.81 10.84 4.94
C ASP A 58 -12.24 11.28 6.30
N TYR A 59 -11.80 12.53 6.36
CA TYR A 59 -11.24 13.10 7.58
C TYR A 59 -12.26 13.40 8.69
N GLN A 60 -13.57 13.32 8.42
CA GLN A 60 -14.56 13.42 9.49
C GLN A 60 -14.58 12.12 10.30
N THR A 61 -14.54 10.99 9.60
CA THR A 61 -14.50 9.65 10.21
C THR A 61 -13.09 9.28 10.69
N PHE A 62 -12.05 9.65 9.93
CA PHE A 62 -10.65 9.28 10.17
C PHE A 62 -9.73 10.48 10.40
N PRO A 63 -10.00 11.34 11.41
CA PRO A 63 -9.29 12.62 11.57
C PRO A 63 -7.78 12.50 11.80
N ASN A 64 -7.32 11.43 12.44
CA ASN A 64 -5.89 11.21 12.70
C ASN A 64 -5.11 10.81 11.46
N PHE A 65 -5.76 10.44 10.35
CA PHE A 65 -5.05 10.06 9.12
C PHE A 65 -4.19 11.21 8.58
N LYS A 66 -4.56 12.48 8.88
CA LYS A 66 -3.76 13.68 8.59
C LYS A 66 -2.35 13.67 9.22
N LYS A 67 -2.13 12.85 10.25
CA LYS A 67 -0.85 12.72 10.95
C LYS A 67 0.04 11.66 10.31
N ALA A 68 -0.50 10.78 9.49
CA ALA A 68 0.25 9.72 8.83
C ALA A 68 1.14 10.30 7.73
N ILE A 69 2.39 9.84 7.63
CA ILE A 69 3.34 10.31 6.62
C ILE A 69 3.38 9.31 5.48
N ALA A 70 2.87 9.73 4.31
CA ALA A 70 2.93 8.93 3.10
C ALA A 70 4.29 9.08 2.40
N TRP A 71 4.89 7.95 2.04
CA TRP A 71 6.00 7.88 1.09
C TRP A 71 5.44 7.41 -0.25
N GLU A 72 5.74 8.14 -1.31
CA GLU A 72 5.22 7.84 -2.63
C GLU A 72 6.30 7.28 -3.55
N CYS A 73 5.99 6.17 -4.23
CA CYS A 73 6.88 5.54 -5.20
C CYS A 73 6.13 5.34 -6.52
N HIS A 74 6.73 5.79 -7.61
CA HIS A 74 6.32 5.45 -8.97
C HIS A 74 7.19 4.32 -9.47
N LEU A 75 6.66 3.10 -9.45
CA LEU A 75 7.37 1.90 -9.85
C LEU A 75 7.18 1.62 -11.34
N LYS A 76 8.26 1.74 -12.10
CA LYS A 76 8.28 1.59 -13.56
C LYS A 76 8.80 0.23 -13.98
N SER A 77 8.49 -0.17 -15.22
CA SER A 77 8.98 -1.42 -15.80
C SER A 77 10.50 -1.58 -15.67
N GLY A 78 10.93 -2.74 -15.16
CA GLY A 78 12.33 -3.08 -14.88
C GLY A 78 12.79 -2.73 -13.46
N GLU A 79 12.01 -1.99 -12.69
CA GLU A 79 12.33 -1.61 -11.31
C GLU A 79 11.73 -2.60 -10.30
N MET A 80 12.44 -2.78 -9.20
CA MET A 80 11.98 -3.56 -8.05
C MET A 80 11.91 -2.67 -6.82
N LEU A 81 10.83 -2.81 -6.06
CA LEU A 81 10.67 -2.17 -4.76
C LEU A 81 10.67 -3.23 -3.67
N TYR A 82 11.49 -3.01 -2.65
CA TYR A 82 11.42 -3.72 -1.38
C TYR A 82 10.50 -2.98 -0.41
N ILE A 83 9.55 -3.71 0.18
CA ILE A 83 8.66 -3.25 1.25
C ILE A 83 8.95 -4.11 2.50
N PRO A 84 9.50 -3.52 3.57
CA PRO A 84 9.81 -4.27 4.78
C PRO A 84 8.54 -4.78 5.50
N PRO A 85 8.68 -5.77 6.39
CA PRO A 85 7.55 -6.29 7.15
C PRO A 85 6.78 -5.20 7.89
N LYS A 86 5.46 -5.31 7.89
CA LYS A 86 4.48 -4.41 8.51
C LYS A 86 4.39 -3.01 7.91
N TRP A 87 5.12 -2.72 6.83
CA TRP A 87 4.87 -1.48 6.09
C TRP A 87 3.54 -1.55 5.37
N TRP A 88 2.74 -0.52 5.61
CA TRP A 88 1.46 -0.36 4.95
C TRP A 88 1.72 0.11 3.53
N HIS A 89 1.02 -0.49 2.57
CA HIS A 89 1.15 -0.15 1.17
C HIS A 89 -0.21 -0.16 0.48
N HIS A 90 -0.40 0.81 -0.39
CA HIS A 90 -1.54 0.94 -1.29
C HIS A 90 -1.01 1.11 -2.71
N VAL A 91 -1.61 0.40 -3.66
CA VAL A 91 -1.09 0.31 -5.03
C VAL A 91 -2.16 0.70 -6.02
N ARG A 92 -1.83 1.59 -6.97
CA ARG A 92 -2.69 1.95 -8.10
C ARG A 92 -1.96 1.73 -9.42
N SER A 93 -2.61 1.06 -10.37
CA SER A 93 -2.09 0.92 -11.73
C SER A 93 -2.32 2.20 -12.53
N LEU A 94 -1.23 2.81 -13.01
CA LEU A 94 -1.28 4.01 -13.85
C LEU A 94 -1.40 3.70 -15.35
N SER A 95 -1.05 2.47 -15.73
CA SER A 95 -1.22 1.92 -17.07
C SER A 95 -1.71 0.47 -16.99
N THR A 96 -1.98 -0.18 -18.12
CA THR A 96 -2.06 -1.66 -18.16
C THR A 96 -0.77 -2.19 -17.57
N SER A 97 -0.87 -3.02 -16.53
CA SER A 97 0.27 -3.36 -15.70
C SER A 97 0.35 -4.84 -15.32
N PHE A 98 1.58 -5.34 -15.21
CA PHE A 98 1.90 -6.67 -14.73
C PHE A 98 3.15 -6.61 -13.85
N SER A 99 3.09 -7.25 -12.68
CA SER A 99 4.17 -7.27 -11.70
C SER A 99 4.29 -8.67 -11.12
N VAL A 100 5.49 -9.03 -10.69
CA VAL A 100 5.77 -10.26 -9.95
C VAL A 100 6.14 -9.90 -8.53
N SER A 101 5.54 -10.56 -7.55
CA SER A 101 5.86 -10.35 -6.14
C SER A 101 6.51 -11.57 -5.50
N PHE A 102 7.53 -11.33 -4.68
CA PHE A 102 8.25 -12.34 -3.91
C PHE A 102 8.02 -12.12 -2.41
N TRP A 103 7.80 -13.20 -1.69
CA TRP A 103 7.47 -13.21 -0.26
C TRP A 103 8.43 -14.19 0.43
N TRP A 104 9.17 -13.75 1.44
CA TRP A 104 10.15 -14.60 2.14
C TRP A 104 10.21 -14.31 3.64
N THR A 105 10.81 -15.24 4.38
CA THR A 105 10.94 -15.19 5.86
C THR A 105 12.41 -15.24 6.27
#